data_AF-A0A3Q2PBW9-F1
#
_entry.id   AF-A0A3Q2PBW9-F1
#
_cell.length_a   1.000
_cell.length_b   1.000
_cell.length_c   1.000
_cell.angle_alpha   90.00
_cell.angle_beta   90.00
_cell.angle_gamma   90.00
#
_symmetry.space_group_name_H-M   'P 1'
#
loop_
_entity.id
_entity.type
_entity.pdbx_description
1 polymer ?
#
loop_
_entity_poly.entity_id
_entity_poly.type
_entity_poly.pdbx_seq_one_letter_code
_entity_poly.pdbx_strand_id
1 'polypeptide(L)'
;MAAAVPRRFLRAQACLCVLCGLPAAGKSTLTRAVLGAAAERGWRAAAVSYDELIPEQAYFTEAEEHTNWKSHRQAVLQSIEQFLEQREGAVDLPSSPLINEATWQLCLRSLLQPEELNPDGAPLLFLLDDNFYYPSMRYEVYQLARKLSLGFCQVYLRCDLETCIRRNQSRPRPVPVQVIVEMEKRLDSPNPQKNPWEFRSISLNSTNDVSKSDIQRVIELISTALNNPLSPAEENTEQKEADRLKCALSVVHQADQACRRLISEAMKAARESHVPSEHMRALAPRLNECKAAFLRDLRHQFLQETRFLPEEDVDVEQVVKRAVESVFDGRKNEIISQFIDNHEKT
;
A
#
# COMPACT_ATOMS: atom_id res chain seq x y z
N MET A 1 30.04 -44.18 17.20
CA MET A 1 28.97 -43.28 17.65
C MET A 1 28.72 -42.26 16.56
N ALA A 2 27.68 -42.47 15.75
CA ALA A 2 27.30 -41.53 14.70
C ALA A 2 26.69 -40.29 15.35
N ALA A 3 27.22 -39.11 15.04
CA ALA A 3 26.68 -37.85 15.50
C ALA A 3 25.24 -37.70 14.99
N ALA A 4 24.30 -37.55 15.92
CA ALA A 4 22.92 -37.25 15.60
C ALA A 4 22.86 -35.90 14.89
N VAL A 5 22.53 -35.92 13.60
CA VAL A 5 22.15 -34.72 12.85
C VAL A 5 20.93 -34.13 13.56
N PRO A 6 20.94 -32.85 13.99
CA PRO A 6 19.77 -32.26 14.61
C PRO A 6 18.62 -32.31 13.59
N ARG A 7 17.52 -32.98 13.96
CA ARG A 7 16.27 -32.94 13.20
C ARG A 7 15.89 -31.46 13.07
N ARG A 8 16.10 -30.89 11.87
CA ARG A 8 15.50 -29.61 11.50
C ARG A 8 14.00 -29.85 11.49
N PHE A 9 13.32 -29.48 12.58
CA PHE A 9 11.87 -29.41 12.60
C PHE A 9 11.45 -28.53 11.41
N LEU A 10 10.67 -29.10 10.50
CA LEU A 10 10.19 -28.44 9.29
C LEU A 10 9.29 -27.28 9.73
N ARG A 11 9.78 -26.04 9.62
CA ARG A 11 8.94 -24.85 9.77
C ARG A 11 7.78 -24.99 8.78
N ALA A 12 6.54 -24.87 9.26
CA ALA A 12 5.37 -24.92 8.39
C ALA A 12 5.53 -23.92 7.24
N GLN A 13 5.28 -24.36 6.00
CA GLN A 13 5.32 -23.48 4.83
C GLN A 13 4.24 -22.40 5.02
N ALA A 14 4.59 -21.11 4.97
CA ALA A 14 3.61 -20.03 5.08
C ALA A 14 3.55 -19.19 3.81
N CYS A 15 2.36 -18.65 3.51
CA CYS A 15 2.13 -17.76 2.38
C CYS A 15 1.33 -16.51 2.78
N LEU A 16 1.78 -15.36 2.29
CA LEU A 16 1.04 -14.09 2.32
C LEU A 16 0.37 -13.89 0.95
N CYS A 17 -0.96 -13.85 0.93
CA CYS A 17 -1.76 -13.61 -0.27
C CYS A 17 -2.47 -12.26 -0.15
N VAL A 18 -2.14 -11.34 -1.05
CA VAL A 18 -2.70 -9.98 -1.08
C VAL A 18 -3.92 -9.93 -2.00
N LEU A 19 -5.04 -9.42 -1.50
CA LEU A 19 -6.22 -9.13 -2.32
C LEU A 19 -6.23 -7.65 -2.70
N CYS A 20 -6.22 -7.33 -3.99
CA CYS A 20 -6.20 -5.95 -4.49
C CYS A 20 -7.50 -5.63 -5.25
N GLY A 21 -8.05 -4.44 -5.06
CA GLY A 21 -9.22 -3.98 -5.81
C GLY A 21 -10.02 -2.90 -5.09
N LEU A 22 -10.95 -2.28 -5.81
CA LEU A 22 -11.80 -1.22 -5.28
C LEU A 22 -12.63 -1.65 -4.06
N PRO A 23 -13.07 -0.69 -3.22
CA PRO A 23 -14.13 -0.94 -2.25
C PRO A 23 -15.32 -1.62 -2.93
N ALA A 24 -15.90 -2.62 -2.27
CA ALA A 24 -17.01 -3.43 -2.78
C ALA A 24 -16.74 -4.26 -4.07
N ALA A 25 -15.49 -4.41 -4.50
CA ALA A 25 -15.12 -5.33 -5.59
C ALA A 25 -15.33 -6.82 -5.25
N GLY A 26 -15.60 -7.17 -3.98
CA GLY A 26 -15.89 -8.55 -3.56
C GLY A 26 -14.72 -9.29 -2.90
N LYS A 27 -13.67 -8.57 -2.47
CA LYS A 27 -12.49 -9.14 -1.79
C LYS A 27 -12.87 -10.03 -0.60
N SER A 28 -13.61 -9.50 0.37
CA SER A 28 -14.05 -10.26 1.56
C SER A 28 -14.95 -11.45 1.23
N THR A 29 -15.69 -11.41 0.11
CA THR A 29 -16.45 -12.58 -0.38
C THR A 29 -15.50 -13.64 -0.94
N LEU A 30 -14.50 -13.25 -1.73
CA LEU A 30 -13.47 -14.17 -2.20
C LEU A 30 -12.68 -14.76 -1.02
N THR A 31 -12.31 -13.95 -0.02
CA THR A 31 -11.61 -14.40 1.19
C THR A 31 -12.32 -15.58 1.83
N ARG A 32 -13.63 -15.46 2.08
CA ARG A 32 -14.44 -16.55 2.67
C ARG A 32 -14.44 -17.82 1.82
N ALA A 33 -14.56 -17.66 0.49
CA ALA A 33 -14.54 -18.80 -0.41
C ALA A 33 -13.17 -19.51 -0.44
N VAL A 34 -12.07 -18.74 -0.42
CA VAL A 34 -10.71 -19.27 -0.38
C VAL A 34 -10.41 -19.93 0.96
N LEU A 35 -10.88 -19.39 2.09
CA LEU A 35 -10.77 -20.03 3.40
C LEU A 35 -11.41 -21.42 3.42
N GLY A 36 -12.62 -21.56 2.85
CA GLY A 36 -13.29 -22.86 2.73
C GLY A 36 -12.48 -23.85 1.89
N ALA A 37 -12.02 -23.43 0.71
CA ALA A 37 -11.22 -24.27 -0.18
C ALA A 37 -9.82 -24.61 0.40
N ALA A 38 -9.24 -23.72 1.20
CA ALA A 38 -7.99 -23.96 1.91
C ALA A 38 -8.18 -25.01 3.02
N ALA A 39 -9.28 -24.95 3.77
CA ALA A 39 -9.61 -25.94 4.80
C ALA A 39 -9.83 -27.34 4.19
N GLU A 40 -10.48 -27.43 3.03
CA GLU A 40 -10.63 -28.71 2.28
C GLU A 40 -9.28 -29.32 1.87
N ARG A 41 -8.22 -28.51 1.76
CA ARG A 41 -6.84 -28.95 1.49
C ARG A 41 -6.00 -29.19 2.74
N GLY A 42 -6.58 -29.02 3.93
CA GLY A 42 -5.87 -29.13 5.20
C GLY A 42 -4.91 -27.98 5.48
N TRP A 43 -5.10 -26.81 4.86
CA TRP A 43 -4.30 -25.62 5.14
C TRP A 43 -4.87 -24.87 6.34
N ARG A 44 -3.98 -24.27 7.12
CA ARG A 44 -4.30 -23.36 8.21
C ARG A 44 -4.38 -21.95 7.65
N ALA A 45 -5.59 -21.44 7.46
CA ALA A 45 -5.81 -20.17 6.79
C ALA A 45 -6.54 -19.16 7.69
N ALA A 46 -6.12 -17.89 7.61
CA ALA A 46 -6.79 -16.77 8.28
C ALA A 46 -7.02 -15.60 7.34
N ALA A 47 -8.19 -14.97 7.48
CA ALA A 47 -8.47 -13.67 6.92
C ALA A 47 -7.90 -12.59 7.85
N VAL A 48 -7.10 -11.70 7.29
CA VAL A 48 -6.57 -10.51 7.96
C VAL A 48 -7.27 -9.31 7.34
N SER A 49 -8.43 -8.96 7.90
CA SER A 49 -9.22 -7.81 7.46
C SER A 49 -8.66 -6.53 8.08
N TYR A 50 -8.06 -5.68 7.25
CA TYR A 50 -7.50 -4.42 7.73
C TYR A 50 -8.59 -3.48 8.25
N ASP A 51 -9.77 -3.49 7.63
CA ASP A 51 -10.94 -2.72 8.06
C ASP A 51 -11.43 -3.11 9.47
N GLU A 52 -11.21 -4.37 9.90
CA GLU A 52 -11.61 -4.85 11.23
C GLU A 52 -10.49 -4.74 12.28
N LEU A 53 -9.23 -4.78 11.83
CA LEU A 53 -8.05 -4.68 12.69
C LEU A 53 -7.68 -3.24 13.02
N ILE A 54 -7.89 -2.31 12.09
CA ILE A 54 -7.54 -0.90 12.28
C ILE A 54 -8.73 -0.17 12.90
N PRO A 55 -8.57 0.49 14.06
CA PRO A 55 -9.67 1.23 14.69
C PRO A 55 -10.22 2.33 13.79
N GLU A 56 -11.54 2.54 13.78
CA GLU A 56 -12.19 3.56 12.94
C GLU A 56 -11.60 4.97 13.17
N GLN A 57 -11.19 5.27 14.39
CA GLN A 57 -10.59 6.57 14.77
C GLN A 57 -9.29 6.86 13.99
N ALA A 58 -8.59 5.83 13.52
CA ALA A 58 -7.38 5.97 12.72
C ALA A 58 -7.64 6.59 11.33
N TYR A 59 -8.89 6.54 10.86
CA TYR A 59 -9.31 7.05 9.55
C TYR A 59 -9.82 8.51 9.59
N PHE A 60 -10.00 9.11 10.78
CA PHE A 60 -10.66 10.41 10.96
C PHE A 60 -9.78 11.54 11.54
N THR A 61 -8.50 11.31 11.82
CA THR A 61 -7.61 12.36 12.36
C THR A 61 -7.14 13.33 11.25
N GLU A 62 -7.76 14.51 11.19
CA GLU A 62 -7.53 15.60 10.21
C GLU A 62 -6.16 16.30 10.30
N ALA A 63 -5.31 15.99 11.29
CA ALA A 63 -4.08 16.76 11.54
C ALA A 63 -2.79 16.16 10.92
N GLU A 64 -2.74 14.86 10.62
CA GLU A 64 -1.53 14.16 10.17
C GLU A 64 -1.88 13.01 9.18
N GLU A 65 -2.49 13.38 8.05
CA GLU A 65 -3.28 12.50 7.16
C GLU A 65 -2.56 11.31 6.48
N HIS A 66 -1.24 11.13 6.64
CA HIS A 66 -0.50 10.06 5.97
C HIS A 66 0.35 9.17 6.88
N THR A 67 0.67 9.61 8.09
CA THR A 67 1.52 8.89 9.02
C THR A 67 0.73 7.87 9.83
N ASN A 68 -0.48 8.21 10.28
CA ASN A 68 -1.23 7.37 11.21
C ASN A 68 -1.69 6.04 10.58
N TRP A 69 -2.45 6.09 9.46
CA TRP A 69 -2.96 4.87 8.80
C TRP A 69 -1.84 3.94 8.31
N LYS A 70 -0.68 4.50 7.90
CA LYS A 70 0.49 3.72 7.50
C LYS A 70 1.09 2.97 8.69
N SER A 71 1.22 3.62 9.85
CA SER A 71 1.67 2.98 11.09
C SER A 71 0.76 1.83 11.53
N HIS A 72 -0.56 2.00 11.38
CA HIS A 72 -1.52 0.92 11.65
C HIS A 72 -1.33 -0.29 10.71
N ARG A 73 -1.15 -0.07 9.40
CA ARG A 73 -0.85 -1.17 8.47
C ARG A 73 0.48 -1.85 8.76
N GLN A 74 1.49 -1.07 9.13
CA GLN A 74 2.79 -1.60 9.52
C GLN A 74 2.67 -2.46 10.80
N ALA A 75 1.84 -2.04 11.75
CA ALA A 75 1.56 -2.82 12.96
C ALA A 75 0.94 -4.19 12.62
N VAL A 76 0.00 -4.26 11.66
CA VAL A 76 -0.54 -5.56 11.20
C VAL A 76 0.56 -6.46 10.66
N LEU A 77 1.47 -5.94 9.84
CA LEU A 77 2.60 -6.71 9.30
C LEU A 77 3.58 -7.16 10.40
N GLN A 78 3.84 -6.30 11.39
CA GLN A 78 4.66 -6.64 12.56
C GLN A 78 4.02 -7.74 13.42
N SER A 79 2.70 -7.73 13.58
CA SER A 79 1.99 -8.79 14.30
C SER A 79 2.06 -10.13 13.57
N ILE A 80 1.93 -10.13 12.24
CA ILE A 80 2.14 -11.33 11.41
C ILE A 80 3.58 -11.83 11.54
N GLU A 81 4.55 -10.92 11.48
CA GLU A 81 5.97 -11.23 11.65
C GLU A 81 6.25 -11.90 12.99
N GLN A 82 5.83 -11.27 14.08
CA GLN A 82 6.02 -11.78 15.44
C GLN A 82 5.35 -13.14 15.62
N PHE A 83 4.13 -13.34 15.10
CA PHE A 83 3.46 -14.63 15.12
C PHE A 83 4.26 -15.72 14.38
N LEU A 84 4.83 -15.40 13.21
CA LEU A 84 5.61 -16.35 12.42
C LEU A 84 7.01 -16.63 12.99
N GLU A 85 7.58 -15.69 13.77
CA GLU A 85 8.87 -15.82 14.44
C GLU A 85 8.78 -16.50 15.80
N GLN A 86 7.68 -16.31 16.54
CA GLN A 86 7.41 -16.97 17.81
C GLN A 86 7.31 -18.48 17.60
N ARG A 87 8.37 -19.20 18.04
CA ARG A 87 8.39 -20.66 18.07
C ARG A 87 7.32 -21.17 19.02
N GLU A 88 6.66 -22.28 18.65
CA GLU A 88 5.72 -23.02 19.49
C GLU A 88 6.25 -23.14 20.92
N GLY A 89 5.67 -22.38 21.87
CA GLY A 89 6.07 -22.40 23.27
C GLY A 89 5.97 -21.09 24.06
N ALA A 90 5.86 -19.91 23.42
CA ALA A 90 5.64 -18.64 24.12
C ALA A 90 4.19 -18.16 23.92
N VAL A 91 3.42 -18.12 25.01
CA VAL A 91 1.97 -17.79 25.04
C VAL A 91 1.70 -16.28 25.05
N ASP A 92 2.75 -15.45 25.14
CA ASP A 92 2.60 -13.99 25.08
C ASP A 92 2.44 -13.55 23.62
N LEU A 93 1.18 -13.59 23.17
CA LEU A 93 0.79 -13.05 21.89
C LEU A 93 1.16 -11.57 21.82
N PRO A 94 1.73 -11.11 20.70
CA PRO A 94 2.11 -9.73 20.55
C PRO A 94 0.88 -8.82 20.54
N SER A 95 0.74 -8.01 21.58
CA SER A 95 -0.27 -6.94 21.63
C SER A 95 0.34 -5.65 21.09
N SER A 96 -0.18 -5.17 19.96
CA SER A 96 0.13 -3.82 19.46
C SER A 96 -1.03 -2.88 19.80
N PRO A 97 -0.78 -1.73 20.44
CA PRO A 97 -1.83 -0.76 20.78
C PRO A 97 -2.50 -0.14 19.53
N LEU A 98 -1.93 -0.40 18.34
CA LEU A 98 -2.39 0.12 17.06
C LEU A 98 -3.40 -0.82 16.37
N ILE A 99 -3.59 -2.05 16.82
CA ILE A 99 -4.58 -2.96 16.21
C ILE A 99 -5.59 -3.44 17.23
N ASN A 100 -6.77 -3.83 16.76
CA ASN A 100 -7.78 -4.45 17.60
C ASN A 100 -7.31 -5.86 18.00
N GLU A 101 -6.89 -5.98 19.26
CA GLU A 101 -6.39 -7.23 19.84
C GLU A 101 -7.43 -8.36 19.77
N ALA A 102 -8.71 -8.08 20.04
CA ALA A 102 -9.75 -9.10 20.00
C ALA A 102 -9.92 -9.67 18.58
N THR A 103 -9.90 -8.81 17.56
CA THR A 103 -9.94 -9.23 16.15
C THR A 103 -8.70 -10.04 15.79
N TRP A 104 -7.52 -9.58 16.20
CA TRP A 104 -6.26 -10.29 15.96
C TRP A 104 -6.24 -11.70 16.57
N GLN A 105 -6.71 -11.84 17.81
CA GLN A 105 -6.85 -13.12 18.50
C GLN A 105 -7.80 -14.09 17.76
N LEU A 106 -8.90 -13.58 17.19
CA LEU A 106 -9.81 -14.39 16.38
C LEU A 106 -9.13 -14.89 15.08
N CYS A 107 -8.33 -14.04 14.42
CA CYS A 107 -7.52 -14.46 13.27
C CYS A 107 -6.57 -15.60 13.67
N LEU A 108 -5.87 -15.47 14.80
CA LEU A 108 -4.89 -16.46 15.25
C LEU A 108 -5.52 -17.79 15.68
N ARG A 109 -6.71 -17.79 16.28
CA ARG A 109 -7.45 -19.03 16.57
C ARG A 109 -7.71 -19.87 15.32
N SER A 110 -7.95 -19.23 14.18
CA SER A 110 -8.13 -19.93 12.90
C SER A 110 -6.84 -20.61 12.42
N LEU A 111 -5.68 -20.11 12.86
CA LEU A 111 -4.36 -20.66 12.54
C LEU A 111 -3.86 -21.67 13.58
N LEU A 112 -4.37 -21.65 14.81
CA LEU A 112 -3.89 -22.43 15.97
C LEU A 112 -4.85 -23.57 16.36
N GLN A 113 -5.53 -24.20 15.40
CA GLN A 113 -6.38 -25.38 15.64
C GLN A 113 -5.64 -26.44 16.49
N PRO A 114 -6.31 -27.23 17.35
CA PRO A 114 -5.65 -28.16 18.27
C PRO A 114 -4.82 -29.23 17.55
N GLU A 115 -3.64 -29.54 18.10
CA GLU A 115 -2.62 -30.48 17.58
C GLU A 115 -3.17 -31.87 17.20
N GLU A 116 -4.25 -32.32 17.84
CA GLU A 116 -4.86 -33.65 17.63
C GLU A 116 -5.46 -33.85 16.23
N LEU A 117 -5.77 -32.76 15.51
CA LEU A 117 -6.31 -32.78 14.14
C LEU A 117 -5.25 -32.41 13.08
N ASN A 118 -4.01 -32.12 13.50
CA ASN A 118 -3.02 -31.46 12.66
C ASN A 118 -1.81 -32.35 12.39
N PRO A 119 -1.51 -32.69 11.12
CA PRO A 119 -0.19 -33.19 10.78
C PRO A 119 0.84 -32.08 10.97
N ASP A 120 1.93 -32.37 11.68
CA ASP A 120 3.14 -31.54 11.73
C ASP A 120 3.48 -31.02 10.32
N GLY A 121 3.48 -29.70 10.13
CA GLY A 121 3.86 -29.06 8.88
C GLY A 121 2.72 -28.62 7.93
N ALA A 122 1.45 -28.64 8.37
CA ALA A 122 0.34 -28.08 7.59
C ALA A 122 0.61 -26.61 7.16
N PRO A 123 0.45 -26.26 5.87
CA PRO A 123 0.75 -24.91 5.38
C PRO A 123 -0.09 -23.83 6.05
N LEU A 124 0.53 -22.69 6.31
CA LEU A 124 -0.07 -21.46 6.83
C LEU A 124 -0.43 -20.50 5.68
N LEU A 125 -1.61 -19.92 5.71
CA LEU A 125 -2.07 -18.93 4.72
C LEU A 125 -2.65 -17.71 5.41
N PHE A 126 -2.10 -16.54 5.10
CA PHE A 126 -2.67 -15.24 5.46
C PHE A 126 -3.28 -14.59 4.23
N LEU A 127 -4.59 -14.41 4.23
CA LEU A 127 -5.31 -13.65 3.23
C LEU A 127 -5.44 -12.20 3.72
N LEU A 128 -4.64 -11.31 3.14
CA LEU A 128 -4.65 -9.89 3.49
C LEU A 128 -5.76 -9.18 2.72
N ASP A 129 -6.84 -8.82 3.42
CA ASP A 129 -8.00 -8.12 2.88
C ASP A 129 -7.93 -6.63 3.20
N ASP A 130 -7.42 -5.88 2.22
CA ASP A 130 -7.43 -4.42 2.16
C ASP A 130 -7.59 -4.02 0.67
N ASN A 131 -7.68 -2.73 0.36
CA ASN A 131 -7.75 -2.26 -1.02
C ASN A 131 -6.45 -2.49 -1.82
N PHE A 132 -5.29 -2.45 -1.16
CA PHE A 132 -3.95 -2.58 -1.75
C PHE A 132 -3.74 -1.85 -3.09
N TYR A 133 -4.31 -0.65 -3.21
CA TYR A 133 -4.44 0.05 -4.49
C TYR A 133 -3.15 0.69 -4.99
N TYR A 134 -2.17 0.95 -4.10
CA TYR A 134 -0.82 1.38 -4.51
C TYR A 134 0.17 0.21 -4.52
N PRO A 135 1.14 0.19 -5.45
CA PRO A 135 2.18 -0.84 -5.49
C PRO A 135 3.03 -0.83 -4.22
N SER A 136 3.28 0.34 -3.61
CA SER A 136 4.06 0.44 -2.37
C SER A 136 3.42 -0.31 -1.20
N MET A 137 2.08 -0.37 -1.13
CA MET A 137 1.37 -1.11 -0.09
C MET A 137 1.58 -2.62 -0.25
N ARG A 138 1.64 -3.10 -1.49
CA ARG A 138 1.87 -4.52 -1.80
C ARG A 138 3.34 -4.89 -1.64
N TYR A 139 4.24 -3.95 -1.92
CA TYR A 139 5.67 -4.12 -1.75
C TYR A 139 6.05 -4.32 -0.27
N GLU A 140 5.42 -3.61 0.66
CA GLU A 140 5.65 -3.82 2.11
C GLU A 140 5.34 -5.28 2.54
N VAL A 141 4.28 -5.88 1.98
CA VAL A 141 3.95 -7.31 2.21
C VAL A 141 4.98 -8.23 1.53
N TYR A 142 5.38 -7.90 0.31
CA TYR A 142 6.42 -8.65 -0.42
C TYR A 142 7.73 -8.66 0.36
N GLN A 143 8.15 -7.53 0.93
CA GLN A 143 9.35 -7.41 1.75
C GLN A 143 9.27 -8.30 2.99
N LEU A 144 8.13 -8.33 3.68
CA LEU A 144 7.92 -9.24 4.81
C LEU A 144 8.02 -10.71 4.38
N ALA A 145 7.36 -11.07 3.27
CA ALA A 145 7.42 -12.42 2.73
C ALA A 145 8.86 -12.83 2.38
N ARG A 146 9.66 -11.92 1.82
CA ARG A 146 11.10 -12.16 1.58
C ARG A 146 11.89 -12.36 2.88
N LYS A 147 11.72 -11.43 3.83
CA LYS A 147 12.45 -11.44 5.12
C LYS A 147 12.29 -12.76 5.84
N LEU A 148 11.08 -13.32 5.81
CA LEU A 148 10.74 -14.56 6.51
C LEU A 148 10.80 -15.82 5.63
N SER A 149 11.24 -15.70 4.36
CA SER A 149 11.28 -16.78 3.37
C SER A 149 9.94 -17.46 3.13
N LEU A 150 8.91 -16.67 2.87
CA LEU A 150 7.51 -17.09 2.70
C LEU A 150 7.10 -17.11 1.22
N GLY A 151 6.03 -17.84 0.92
CA GLY A 151 5.30 -17.68 -0.32
C GLY A 151 4.61 -16.32 -0.40
N PHE A 152 4.63 -15.68 -1.56
CA PHE A 152 3.92 -14.42 -1.80
C PHE A 152 3.13 -14.51 -3.09
N CYS A 153 1.88 -14.04 -3.07
CA CYS A 153 1.09 -13.89 -4.29
C CYS A 153 0.03 -12.80 -4.16
N GLN A 154 -0.53 -12.40 -5.29
CA GLN A 154 -1.49 -11.30 -5.39
C GLN A 154 -2.68 -11.70 -6.25
N VAL A 155 -3.89 -11.36 -5.78
CA VAL A 155 -5.12 -11.55 -6.54
C VAL A 155 -5.75 -10.18 -6.75
N TYR A 156 -5.82 -9.75 -8.01
CA TYR A 156 -6.49 -8.52 -8.39
C TYR A 156 -7.94 -8.81 -8.77
N LEU A 157 -8.89 -8.19 -8.06
CA LEU A 157 -10.31 -8.26 -8.35
C LEU A 157 -10.70 -7.05 -9.20
N ARG A 158 -10.80 -7.29 -10.50
CA ARG A 158 -11.32 -6.30 -11.46
C ARG A 158 -12.83 -6.27 -11.35
N CYS A 159 -13.39 -5.10 -11.05
CA CYS A 159 -14.82 -4.84 -11.02
C CYS A 159 -15.03 -3.42 -11.56
N ASP A 160 -16.04 -3.22 -12.40
CA ASP A 160 -16.37 -1.88 -12.88
C ASP A 160 -16.85 -0.97 -11.74
N LEU A 161 -16.60 0.33 -11.91
CA LEU A 161 -16.93 1.36 -10.93
C LEU A 161 -18.42 1.36 -10.57
N GLU A 162 -19.29 1.23 -11.56
CA GLU A 162 -20.75 1.28 -11.35
C GLU A 162 -21.22 0.14 -10.44
N THR A 163 -20.72 -1.07 -10.67
CA THR A 163 -20.98 -2.24 -9.83
C THR A 163 -20.41 -2.05 -8.43
N CYS A 164 -19.20 -1.50 -8.30
CA CYS A 164 -18.61 -1.20 -6.99
C CYS A 164 -19.47 -0.19 -6.22
N ILE A 165 -19.93 0.89 -6.87
CA ILE A 165 -20.80 1.90 -6.24
C ILE A 165 -22.12 1.29 -5.79
N ARG A 166 -22.79 0.55 -6.68
CA ARG A 166 -24.07 -0.12 -6.39
C ARG A 166 -23.95 -1.11 -5.22
N ARG A 167 -22.90 -1.95 -5.21
CA ARG A 167 -22.64 -2.87 -4.10
C ARG A 167 -22.30 -2.13 -2.81
N ASN A 168 -21.53 -1.06 -2.89
CA ASN A 168 -21.14 -0.24 -1.74
C ASN A 168 -22.35 0.39 -1.05
N GLN A 169 -23.34 0.88 -1.81
CA GLN A 169 -24.59 1.43 -1.27
C GLN A 169 -25.40 0.43 -0.44
N SER A 170 -25.22 -0.87 -0.70
CA SER A 170 -25.89 -1.94 0.05
C SER A 170 -25.12 -2.39 1.30
N ARG A 171 -23.93 -1.81 1.58
CA ARG A 171 -23.12 -2.19 2.75
C ARG A 171 -23.68 -1.53 4.02
N PRO A 172 -23.55 -2.17 5.20
CA PRO A 172 -23.95 -1.57 6.47
C PRO A 172 -23.24 -0.22 6.77
N ARG A 173 -21.97 -0.11 6.35
CA ARG A 173 -21.15 1.10 6.45
C ARG A 173 -20.60 1.44 5.06
N PRO A 174 -21.34 2.19 4.23
CA PRO A 174 -20.90 2.54 2.89
C PRO A 174 -19.77 3.58 2.94
N VAL A 175 -18.77 3.41 2.07
CA VAL A 175 -17.74 4.44 1.85
C VAL A 175 -18.32 5.54 0.96
N PRO A 176 -18.01 6.84 1.15
CA PRO A 176 -18.51 7.89 0.26
C PRO A 176 -18.20 7.60 -1.21
N VAL A 177 -19.17 7.80 -2.09
CA VAL A 177 -19.03 7.49 -3.54
C VAL A 177 -17.82 8.20 -4.16
N GLN A 178 -17.59 9.46 -3.77
CA GLN A 178 -16.45 10.25 -4.23
C GLN A 178 -15.10 9.59 -3.89
N VAL A 179 -14.99 8.93 -2.75
CA VAL A 179 -13.77 8.20 -2.37
C VAL A 179 -13.54 7.02 -3.31
N ILE A 180 -14.59 6.28 -3.68
CA ILE A 180 -14.46 5.14 -4.61
C ILE A 180 -14.02 5.62 -6.00
N VAL A 181 -14.61 6.72 -6.49
CA VAL A 181 -14.24 7.35 -7.77
C VAL A 181 -12.79 7.83 -7.74
N GLU A 182 -12.34 8.47 -6.66
CA GLU A 182 -10.95 8.90 -6.49
C GLU A 182 -9.99 7.71 -6.38
N MET A 183 -10.41 6.62 -5.73
CA MET A 183 -9.62 5.40 -5.64
C MET A 183 -9.45 4.72 -7.01
N GLU A 184 -10.47 4.70 -7.86
CA GLU A 184 -10.35 4.15 -9.22
C GLU A 184 -9.30 4.86 -10.05
N LYS A 185 -9.27 6.21 -9.99
CA LYS A 185 -8.26 7.00 -10.70
C LYS A 185 -6.83 6.71 -10.26
N ARG A 186 -6.64 6.21 -9.03
CA ARG A 186 -5.33 5.97 -8.40
C ARG A 186 -4.93 4.50 -8.31
N LEU A 187 -5.87 3.60 -8.59
CA LEU A 187 -5.66 2.16 -8.50
C LEU A 187 -4.65 1.70 -9.55
N ASP A 188 -3.49 1.23 -9.08
CA ASP A 188 -2.45 0.64 -9.94
C ASP A 188 -2.52 -0.89 -9.76
N SER A 189 -3.17 -1.58 -10.71
CA SER A 189 -3.27 -3.04 -10.71
C SER A 189 -1.88 -3.69 -10.75
N PRO A 190 -1.68 -4.88 -10.17
CA PRO A 190 -0.40 -5.59 -10.24
C PRO A 190 0.12 -5.69 -11.68
N ASN A 191 1.37 -5.28 -11.89
CA ASN A 191 1.99 -5.20 -13.21
C ASN A 191 3.42 -5.77 -13.17
N PRO A 192 3.58 -7.08 -13.45
CA PRO A 192 4.89 -7.75 -13.48
C PRO A 192 5.90 -7.14 -14.45
N GLN A 193 5.44 -6.46 -15.52
CA GLN A 193 6.35 -5.83 -16.48
C GLN A 193 6.98 -4.55 -15.91
N LYS A 194 6.20 -3.78 -15.14
CA LYS A 194 6.66 -2.56 -14.47
C LYS A 194 7.42 -2.88 -13.17
N ASN A 195 6.94 -3.88 -12.45
CA ASN A 195 7.41 -4.32 -11.14
C ASN A 195 7.63 -5.84 -11.17
N PRO A 196 8.85 -6.34 -11.49
CA PRO A 196 9.10 -7.77 -11.61
C PRO A 196 8.76 -8.61 -10.37
N TRP A 197 8.82 -8.01 -9.18
CA TRP A 197 8.42 -8.65 -7.92
C TRP A 197 6.91 -8.98 -7.84
N GLU A 198 6.09 -8.39 -8.72
CA GLU A 198 4.65 -8.68 -8.81
C GLU A 198 4.31 -9.92 -9.65
N PHE A 199 5.31 -10.69 -10.11
CA PHE A 199 5.15 -11.81 -11.05
C PHE A 199 4.15 -12.90 -10.62
N ARG A 200 3.95 -13.13 -9.32
CA ARG A 200 2.94 -14.07 -8.80
C ARG A 200 1.59 -13.38 -8.60
N SER A 201 1.06 -12.79 -9.66
CA SER A 201 -0.24 -12.12 -9.65
C SER A 201 -1.22 -12.72 -10.66
N ILE A 202 -2.50 -12.78 -10.31
CA ILE A 202 -3.59 -13.10 -11.24
C ILE A 202 -4.67 -12.02 -11.16
N SER A 203 -5.41 -11.85 -12.26
CA SER A 203 -6.58 -10.97 -12.33
C SER A 203 -7.85 -11.79 -12.49
N LEU A 204 -8.85 -11.51 -11.66
CA LEU A 204 -10.18 -12.10 -11.69
C LEU A 204 -11.21 -11.04 -12.03
N ASN A 205 -12.20 -11.39 -12.86
CA ASN A 205 -13.35 -10.53 -13.08
C ASN A 205 -14.41 -10.81 -12.01
N SER A 206 -14.74 -9.79 -11.24
CA SER A 206 -15.67 -9.84 -10.10
C SER A 206 -16.89 -8.94 -10.30
N THR A 207 -17.09 -8.39 -11.51
CA THR A 207 -18.36 -7.72 -11.88
C THR A 207 -19.55 -8.66 -11.70
N ASN A 208 -19.40 -9.92 -12.08
CA ASN A 208 -20.31 -11.01 -11.74
C ASN A 208 -19.82 -11.76 -10.50
N ASP A 209 -20.51 -12.83 -10.12
CA ASP A 209 -20.06 -13.71 -9.05
C ASP A 209 -18.77 -14.45 -9.45
N VAL A 210 -17.85 -14.55 -8.49
CA VAL A 210 -16.61 -15.34 -8.65
C VAL A 210 -16.98 -16.81 -8.79
N SER A 211 -16.53 -17.45 -9.87
CA SER A 211 -16.87 -18.85 -10.15
C SER A 211 -16.03 -19.84 -9.32
N LYS A 212 -16.46 -21.11 -9.25
CA LYS A 212 -15.65 -22.19 -8.66
C LYS A 212 -14.28 -22.34 -9.35
N SER A 213 -14.22 -22.15 -10.67
CA SER A 213 -12.95 -22.16 -11.41
C SER A 213 -12.02 -21.01 -11.03
N ASP A 214 -12.56 -19.84 -10.70
CA ASP A 214 -11.74 -18.70 -10.24
C ASP A 214 -11.16 -18.98 -8.85
N ILE A 215 -11.95 -19.55 -7.95
CA ILE A 215 -11.48 -19.98 -6.62
C ILE A 215 -10.35 -21.02 -6.78
N GLN A 216 -10.54 -22.00 -7.68
CA GLN A 216 -9.53 -23.01 -7.98
C GLN A 216 -8.22 -22.39 -8.50
N ARG A 217 -8.28 -21.39 -9.38
CA ARG A 217 -7.10 -20.65 -9.86
C ARG A 217 -6.38 -19.90 -8.74
N VAL A 218 -7.12 -19.33 -7.78
CA VAL A 218 -6.52 -18.67 -6.60
C VAL A 218 -5.79 -19.70 -5.74
N ILE A 219 -6.41 -20.85 -5.50
CA ILE A 219 -5.81 -21.92 -4.71
C ILE A 219 -4.55 -22.49 -5.40
N GLU A 220 -4.54 -22.62 -6.73
CA GLU A 220 -3.36 -23.02 -7.50
C GLU A 220 -2.22 -21.99 -7.43
N LEU A 221 -2.56 -20.70 -7.51
CA LEU A 221 -1.60 -19.62 -7.31
C LEU A 221 -0.96 -19.68 -5.92
N ILE A 222 -1.78 -19.83 -4.87
CA ILE A 222 -1.30 -19.95 -3.48
C ILE A 222 -0.46 -21.21 -3.30
N SER A 223 -0.89 -22.35 -3.85
CA SER A 223 -0.13 -23.61 -3.81
C SER A 223 1.26 -23.43 -4.44
N THR A 224 1.32 -22.73 -5.57
CA THR A 224 2.57 -22.45 -6.26
C THR A 224 3.45 -21.50 -5.45
N ALA A 225 2.86 -20.48 -4.80
CA ALA A 225 3.60 -19.56 -3.92
C ALA A 225 4.16 -20.28 -2.68
N LEU A 226 3.38 -21.15 -2.03
CA LEU A 226 3.82 -21.98 -0.90
C LEU A 226 5.01 -22.87 -1.26
N ASN A 227 4.99 -23.47 -2.46
CA ASN A 227 6.07 -24.33 -2.94
C ASN A 227 7.31 -23.57 -3.45
N ASN A 228 7.20 -22.25 -3.62
CA ASN A 228 8.27 -21.41 -4.14
C ASN A 228 8.42 -20.15 -3.27
N PRO A 229 8.84 -20.31 -2.00
CA PRO A 229 9.04 -19.19 -1.09
C PRO A 229 10.08 -18.23 -1.67
N LEU A 230 9.93 -16.96 -1.34
CA LEU A 230 10.89 -15.94 -1.73
C LEU A 230 12.18 -16.10 -0.92
N SER A 231 13.31 -15.77 -1.53
CA SER A 231 14.58 -15.73 -0.82
C SER A 231 14.84 -14.33 -0.24
N PRO A 232 15.38 -14.21 0.99
CA PRO A 232 15.95 -12.97 1.48
C PRO A 232 17.00 -12.45 0.48
N ALA A 233 17.00 -11.14 0.19
CA ALA A 233 18.06 -10.57 -0.66
C ALA A 233 19.40 -10.62 0.08
N GLU A 234 20.51 -10.73 -0.67
CA GLU A 234 21.78 -10.19 -0.20
C GLU A 234 21.59 -8.67 0.00
N GLU A 235 21.90 -8.17 1.20
CA GLU A 235 21.55 -6.84 1.77
C GLU A 235 21.77 -5.61 0.84
N ASN A 236 22.54 -5.77 -0.23
CA ASN A 236 23.08 -4.69 -1.05
C ASN A 236 22.10 -4.10 -2.08
N THR A 237 20.94 -4.71 -2.33
CA THR A 237 19.95 -4.21 -3.32
C THR A 237 18.74 -3.52 -2.68
N GLU A 238 18.30 -3.99 -1.51
CA GLU A 238 17.09 -3.49 -0.84
C GLU A 238 17.36 -2.30 0.08
N GLN A 239 18.53 -2.25 0.74
CA GLN A 239 18.97 -1.04 1.43
C GLN A 239 18.99 0.14 0.44
N LYS A 240 19.42 -0.11 -0.80
CA LYS A 240 19.39 0.88 -1.88
C LYS A 240 17.99 1.28 -2.30
N GLU A 241 17.02 0.36 -2.41
CA GLU A 241 15.62 0.71 -2.75
C GLU A 241 14.88 1.41 -1.60
N ALA A 242 15.08 0.96 -0.36
CA ALA A 242 14.52 1.60 0.83
C ALA A 242 15.10 3.00 1.04
N ASP A 243 16.41 3.16 0.85
CA ASP A 243 17.08 4.46 0.94
C ASP A 243 16.68 5.36 -0.24
N ARG A 244 16.49 4.82 -1.46
CA ARG A 244 15.89 5.57 -2.58
C ARG A 244 14.48 6.08 -2.27
N LEU A 245 13.63 5.24 -1.68
CA LEU A 245 12.27 5.64 -1.29
C LEU A 245 12.30 6.71 -0.21
N LYS A 246 13.18 6.57 0.79
CA LYS A 246 13.38 7.59 1.84
C LYS A 246 13.94 8.90 1.26
N CYS A 247 14.91 8.84 0.35
CA CYS A 247 15.44 10.01 -0.35
C CYS A 247 14.37 10.70 -1.18
N ALA A 248 13.57 9.96 -1.96
CA ALA A 248 12.47 10.53 -2.73
C ALA A 248 11.41 11.20 -1.82
N LEU A 249 11.10 10.60 -0.66
CA LEU A 249 10.21 11.22 0.33
C LEU A 249 10.82 12.49 0.93
N SER A 250 12.12 12.50 1.21
CA SER A 250 12.86 13.68 1.70
C SER A 250 12.86 14.82 0.68
N VAL A 251 13.18 14.52 -0.59
CA VAL A 251 13.18 15.48 -1.71
C VAL A 251 11.79 16.09 -1.89
N VAL A 252 10.74 15.26 -1.97
CA VAL A 252 9.36 15.74 -2.15
C VAL A 252 8.91 16.58 -0.96
N HIS A 253 9.31 16.22 0.26
CA HIS A 253 8.99 16.99 1.45
C HIS A 253 9.69 18.37 1.45
N GLN A 254 10.98 18.42 1.13
CA GLN A 254 11.71 19.69 1.02
C GLN A 254 11.17 20.57 -0.13
N ALA A 255 10.81 19.97 -1.26
CA ALA A 255 10.16 20.67 -2.35
C ALA A 255 8.78 21.22 -1.96
N ASP A 256 7.97 20.50 -1.18
CA ASP A 256 6.69 21.02 -0.65
C ASP A 256 6.92 22.24 0.25
N GLN A 257 7.92 22.18 1.14
CA GLN A 257 8.27 23.33 2.00
C GLN A 257 8.70 24.54 1.17
N ALA A 258 9.55 24.36 0.16
CA ALA A 258 9.97 25.43 -0.73
C ALA A 258 8.78 26.03 -1.51
N CYS A 259 7.90 25.19 -2.07
CA CYS A 259 6.70 25.62 -2.76
C CYS A 259 5.76 26.43 -1.85
N ARG A 260 5.59 26.02 -0.58
CA ARG A 260 4.76 26.77 0.39
C ARG A 260 5.32 28.17 0.66
N ARG A 261 6.65 28.33 0.75
CA ARG A 261 7.30 29.64 0.91
C ARG A 261 7.03 30.52 -0.30
N LEU A 262 7.28 30.01 -1.51
CA LEU A 262 7.07 30.75 -2.77
C LEU A 262 5.60 31.15 -3.00
N ILE A 263 4.65 30.26 -2.66
CA ILE A 263 3.22 30.60 -2.70
C ILE A 263 2.89 31.69 -1.68
N SER A 264 3.45 31.62 -0.47
CA SER A 264 3.21 32.63 0.58
C SER A 264 3.76 34.00 0.17
N GLU A 265 4.95 34.04 -0.43
CA GLU A 265 5.56 35.25 -0.99
C GLU A 265 4.74 35.81 -2.15
N ALA A 266 4.31 34.96 -3.09
CA ALA A 266 3.44 35.38 -4.20
C ALA A 266 2.11 35.95 -3.70
N MET A 267 1.49 35.30 -2.71
CA MET A 267 0.25 35.78 -2.10
C MET A 267 0.45 37.08 -1.31
N LYS A 268 1.63 37.31 -0.72
CA LYS A 268 1.97 38.56 -0.03
C LYS A 268 2.20 39.69 -1.05
N ALA A 269 2.97 39.45 -2.10
CA ALA A 269 3.21 40.40 -3.18
C ALA A 269 1.89 40.80 -3.89
N ALA A 270 1.00 39.85 -4.15
CA ALA A 270 -0.31 40.13 -4.73
C ALA A 270 -1.19 41.02 -3.83
N ARG A 271 -1.11 40.85 -2.49
CA ARG A 271 -1.80 41.74 -1.54
C ARG A 271 -1.21 43.15 -1.52
N GLU A 272 0.11 43.26 -1.55
CA GLU A 272 0.83 44.54 -1.58
C GLU A 272 0.56 45.31 -2.89
N SER A 273 0.37 44.59 -4.00
CA SER A 273 -0.05 45.13 -5.30
C SER A 273 -1.56 45.42 -5.40
N HIS A 274 -2.29 45.45 -4.28
CA HIS A 274 -3.72 45.81 -4.22
C HIS A 274 -4.68 44.91 -5.03
N VAL A 275 -4.34 43.63 -5.21
CA VAL A 275 -5.25 42.67 -5.86
C VAL A 275 -6.53 42.47 -5.01
N PRO A 276 -7.75 42.55 -5.59
CA PRO A 276 -9.00 42.43 -4.85
C PRO A 276 -9.15 41.08 -4.14
N SER A 277 -9.82 41.07 -2.99
CA SER A 277 -9.94 39.89 -2.12
C SER A 277 -10.66 38.69 -2.76
N GLU A 278 -11.55 38.92 -3.73
CA GLU A 278 -12.21 37.85 -4.50
C GLU A 278 -11.23 37.12 -5.44
N HIS A 279 -10.33 37.84 -6.10
CA HIS A 279 -9.31 37.28 -6.98
C HIS A 279 -8.23 36.52 -6.20
N MET A 280 -7.89 37.00 -5.01
CA MET A 280 -7.02 36.27 -4.07
C MET A 280 -7.62 34.92 -3.66
N ARG A 281 -8.96 34.83 -3.57
CA ARG A 281 -9.69 33.61 -3.24
C ARG A 281 -9.72 32.61 -4.40
N ALA A 282 -9.61 33.08 -5.64
CA ALA A 282 -9.50 32.27 -6.85
C ALA A 282 -8.05 31.87 -7.21
N LEU A 283 -7.06 32.69 -6.84
CA LEU A 283 -5.64 32.46 -7.10
C LEU A 283 -5.06 31.35 -6.20
N ALA A 284 -5.45 31.32 -4.91
CA ALA A 284 -4.90 30.36 -3.95
C ALA A 284 -5.17 28.88 -4.31
N PRO A 285 -6.38 28.47 -4.76
CA PRO A 285 -6.63 27.11 -5.23
C PRO A 285 -5.75 26.73 -6.42
N ARG A 286 -5.59 27.61 -7.42
CA ARG A 286 -4.79 27.32 -8.62
C ARG A 286 -3.30 27.15 -8.32
N LEU A 287 -2.76 27.96 -7.40
CA LEU A 287 -1.38 27.80 -6.93
C LEU A 287 -1.17 26.49 -6.16
N ASN A 288 -2.16 26.09 -5.35
CA ASN A 288 -2.14 24.81 -4.65
C ASN A 288 -2.27 23.61 -5.60
N GLU A 289 -3.11 23.70 -6.64
CA GLU A 289 -3.22 22.68 -7.69
C GLU A 289 -1.93 22.55 -8.50
N CYS A 290 -1.30 23.68 -8.86
CA CYS A 290 0.00 23.71 -9.53
C CYS A 290 1.08 23.03 -8.67
N LYS A 291 1.10 23.32 -7.36
CA LYS A 291 1.99 22.64 -6.40
C LYS A 291 1.72 21.14 -6.35
N ALA A 292 0.46 20.73 -6.24
CA ALA A 292 0.10 19.31 -6.18
C ALA A 292 0.50 18.56 -7.47
N ALA A 293 0.36 19.19 -8.64
CA ALA A 293 0.83 18.63 -9.90
C ALA A 293 2.36 18.52 -9.92
N PHE A 294 3.09 19.58 -9.58
CA PHE A 294 4.55 19.60 -9.53
C PHE A 294 5.13 18.53 -8.59
N LEU A 295 4.59 18.38 -7.38
CA LEU A 295 5.08 17.38 -6.42
C LEU A 295 4.83 15.94 -6.89
N ARG A 296 3.74 15.69 -7.63
CA ARG A 296 3.49 14.39 -8.28
C ARG A 296 4.49 14.11 -9.39
N ASP A 297 4.74 15.10 -10.26
CA ASP A 297 5.69 15.00 -11.37
C ASP A 297 7.11 14.76 -10.84
N LEU A 298 7.53 15.53 -9.82
CA LEU A 298 8.84 15.43 -9.19
C LEU A 298 9.05 14.05 -8.54
N ARG A 299 8.05 13.53 -7.84
CA ARG A 299 8.08 12.18 -7.26
C ARG A 299 8.25 11.12 -8.35
N HIS A 300 7.56 11.29 -9.47
CA HIS A 300 7.63 10.34 -10.58
C HIS A 300 8.99 10.38 -11.29
N GLN A 301 9.54 11.57 -11.58
CA GLN A 301 10.86 11.74 -12.16
C GLN A 301 11.96 11.15 -11.28
N PHE A 302 11.95 11.41 -9.97
CA PHE A 302 12.96 10.85 -9.05
C PHE A 302 12.94 9.32 -8.98
N LEU A 303 11.75 8.72 -9.08
CA LEU A 303 11.60 7.27 -9.10
C LEU A 303 11.99 6.64 -10.45
N GLN A 304 12.05 7.44 -11.54
CA GLN A 304 12.38 6.98 -12.89
C GLN A 304 13.83 7.26 -13.31
N GLU A 305 14.36 8.46 -13.10
CA GLU A 305 15.70 8.88 -13.55
C GLU A 305 16.81 8.20 -12.75
N THR A 306 16.60 7.94 -11.46
CA THR A 306 17.59 7.27 -10.58
C THR A 306 17.73 5.75 -10.84
N ARG A 307 17.04 5.20 -11.85
CA ARG A 307 17.26 3.82 -12.32
C ARG A 307 18.58 3.65 -13.10
N PHE A 308 19.22 4.74 -13.55
CA PHE A 308 20.31 4.70 -14.52
C PHE A 308 21.64 5.39 -14.13
N LEU A 309 21.77 5.95 -12.92
CA LEU A 309 23.00 6.64 -12.50
C LEU A 309 23.80 5.82 -11.47
N PRO A 310 25.10 5.54 -11.72
CA PRO A 310 26.01 5.02 -10.71
C PRO A 310 26.48 6.14 -9.76
N GLU A 311 26.43 5.86 -8.46
CA GLU A 311 27.24 6.42 -7.36
C GLU A 311 27.71 7.89 -7.46
N GLU A 312 26.80 8.84 -7.42
CA GLU A 312 27.11 10.17 -6.88
C GLU A 312 26.15 10.46 -5.71
N ASP A 313 26.69 10.94 -4.59
CA ASP A 313 25.92 11.47 -3.47
C ASP A 313 25.03 12.59 -3.99
N VAL A 314 23.74 12.28 -4.20
CA VAL A 314 22.77 13.23 -4.70
C VAL A 314 22.51 14.25 -3.59
N ASP A 315 23.08 15.44 -3.75
CA ASP A 315 22.78 16.59 -2.90
C ASP A 315 21.30 16.99 -3.08
N VAL A 316 20.49 16.51 -2.13
CA VAL A 316 19.04 16.72 -2.06
C VAL A 316 18.70 18.20 -2.16
N GLU A 317 19.50 19.08 -1.57
CA GLU A 317 19.25 20.53 -1.53
C GLU A 317 19.49 21.17 -2.91
N GLN A 318 20.56 20.78 -3.60
CA GLN A 318 20.84 21.21 -4.98
C GLN A 318 19.74 20.78 -5.95
N VAL A 319 19.24 19.54 -5.83
CA VAL A 319 18.24 19.01 -6.76
C VAL A 319 16.87 19.64 -6.53
N VAL A 320 16.47 19.81 -5.26
CA VAL A 320 15.24 20.54 -4.92
C VAL A 320 15.32 21.97 -5.43
N LYS A 321 16.46 22.65 -5.24
CA LYS A 321 16.66 24.02 -5.72
C LYS A 321 16.51 24.12 -7.24
N ARG A 322 17.18 23.27 -8.01
CA ARG A 322 17.06 23.25 -9.48
C ARG A 322 15.64 22.96 -9.95
N ALA A 323 14.95 21.97 -9.37
CA ALA A 323 13.59 21.61 -9.78
C ALA A 323 12.57 22.72 -9.48
N VAL A 324 12.69 23.34 -8.31
CA VAL A 324 11.81 24.44 -7.89
C VAL A 324 12.06 25.70 -8.73
N GLU A 325 13.32 26.09 -8.93
CA GLU A 325 13.69 27.29 -9.71
C GLU A 325 13.37 27.16 -11.21
N SER A 326 13.56 25.97 -11.81
CA SER A 326 13.37 25.79 -13.25
C SER A 326 11.94 25.49 -13.67
N VAL A 327 11.17 24.75 -12.84
CA VAL A 327 9.85 24.25 -13.24
C VAL A 327 8.72 24.90 -12.45
N PHE A 328 8.83 24.93 -11.12
CA PHE A 328 7.74 25.46 -10.29
C PHE A 328 7.65 26.98 -10.40
N ASP A 329 8.78 27.69 -10.35
CA ASP A 329 8.79 29.15 -10.47
C ASP A 329 8.30 29.64 -11.83
N GLY A 330 8.63 28.93 -12.92
CA GLY A 330 8.10 29.23 -14.26
C GLY A 330 6.57 29.10 -14.33
N ARG A 331 6.04 27.95 -13.90
CA ARG A 331 4.58 27.69 -13.89
C ARG A 331 3.84 28.66 -12.95
N LYS A 332 4.42 28.96 -11.79
CA LYS A 332 3.89 29.95 -10.83
C LYS A 332 3.79 31.34 -11.45
N ASN A 333 4.87 31.79 -12.10
CA ASN A 333 4.93 33.11 -12.73
C ASN A 333 3.95 33.21 -13.92
N GLU A 334 3.79 32.15 -14.72
CA GLU A 334 2.76 32.10 -15.78
C GLU A 334 1.34 32.26 -15.22
N ILE A 335 1.01 31.56 -14.12
CA ILE A 335 -0.30 31.66 -13.47
C ILE A 335 -0.54 33.09 -12.95
N ILE A 336 0.48 33.72 -12.38
CA ILE A 336 0.41 35.10 -11.87
C ILE A 336 0.25 36.09 -13.04
N SER A 337 1.04 35.97 -14.10
CA SER A 337 0.93 36.81 -15.30
C SER A 337 -0.42 36.66 -16.00
N GLN A 338 -0.96 35.44 -16.14
CA GLN A 338 -2.30 35.22 -16.70
C GLN A 338 -3.41 35.85 -15.83
N PHE A 339 -3.20 35.96 -14.52
CA PHE A 339 -4.14 36.64 -13.64
C PHE A 339 -4.04 38.16 -13.74
N ILE A 340 -2.84 38.70 -13.89
CA ILE A 340 -2.59 40.14 -14.03
C ILE A 340 -3.01 40.65 -15.43
N ASP A 341 -2.68 39.94 -16.50
CA ASP A 341 -3.01 40.32 -17.89
C ASP A 341 -4.52 40.27 -18.19
N ASN A 342 -5.26 39.36 -17.55
CA ASN A 342 -6.71 39.33 -17.63
C ASN A 342 -7.37 40.52 -16.90
N HIS A 343 -6.63 41.23 -16.04
CA HIS A 343 -7.11 42.44 -15.36
C HIS A 343 -6.83 43.74 -16.14
N GLU A 344 -5.86 43.78 -17.06
CA GLU A 344 -5.65 44.98 -17.91
C GLU A 344 -6.63 45.05 -19.09
N LYS A 345 -7.39 43.98 -19.36
CA LYS A 345 -8.34 43.88 -20.50
C LYS A 345 -9.82 43.95 -20.11
N THR A 346 -10.14 44.18 -18.83
CA THR A 346 -11.52 44.40 -18.33
C THR A 346 -11.57 45.74 -17.62
#